data_AF-A0A3M2D076-F1
#
_entry.id   AF-A0A3M2D076-F1
#
_cell.length_a   1.000
_cell.length_b   1.000
_cell.length_c   1.000
_cell.angle_alpha   90.00
_cell.angle_beta   90.00
_cell.angle_gamma   90.00
#
_symmetry.space_group_name_H-M   'P 1'
#
loop_
_entity.id
_entity.type
_entity.pdbx_description
1 polymer ?
#
loop_
_entity_poly.entity_id
_entity_poly.type
_entity_poly.pdbx_seq_one_letter_code
_entity_poly.pdbx_strand_id
1 'polypeptide(L)'
;MELPTEVIEAVQRWHNSAMHFYRGKGLSAADAEDCAAEVRLHLLRVLQHGGVLSEAYYRCVLWGVLADFLILRQQCATVPMEETMGYAVEPPSVQVLALREALERLSPADRELVWRCDGEGYSVK
;
A
#
# COMPACT_ATOMS: atom_id res chain seq x y z
N MET A 1 24.12 18.24 -4.09
CA MET A 1 24.16 18.57 -5.52
C MET A 1 22.98 19.49 -5.79
N GLU A 2 23.23 20.75 -6.13
CA GLU A 2 22.15 21.67 -6.51
C GLU A 2 21.81 21.43 -7.99
N LEU A 3 20.53 21.22 -8.29
CA LEU A 3 20.06 21.03 -9.66
C LEU A 3 19.89 22.39 -10.33
N PRO A 4 20.28 22.55 -11.62
CA PRO A 4 20.01 23.77 -12.36
C PRO A 4 18.50 24.08 -12.42
N THR A 5 18.12 25.36 -12.38
CA THR A 5 16.72 25.80 -12.43
C THR A 5 15.98 25.25 -13.64
N GLU A 6 16.62 25.21 -14.80
CA GLU A 6 16.07 24.67 -16.05
C GLU A 6 15.65 23.19 -15.93
N VAL A 7 16.42 22.42 -15.16
CA VAL A 7 16.15 21.01 -14.90
C VAL A 7 14.95 20.88 -13.96
N ILE A 8 14.86 21.72 -12.94
CA ILE A 8 13.72 21.77 -12.02
C ILE A 8 12.42 22.12 -12.78
N GLU A 9 12.47 23.11 -13.66
CA GLU A 9 11.34 23.50 -14.50
C GLU A 9 10.94 22.41 -15.50
N ALA A 10 11.90 21.71 -16.11
CA ALA A 10 11.63 20.58 -16.98
C ALA A 10 10.92 19.44 -16.22
N VAL A 11 11.42 19.09 -15.03
CA VAL A 11 10.80 18.07 -14.17
C VAL A 11 9.39 18.49 -13.74
N GLN A 12 9.15 19.76 -13.43
CA GLN A 12 7.82 20.26 -13.09
C GLN A 12 6.85 20.18 -14.28
N ARG A 13 7.31 20.50 -15.50
CA ARG A 13 6.49 20.34 -16.72
C ARG A 13 6.12 18.87 -16.95
N TRP A 14 7.05 17.96 -16.74
CA TRP A 14 6.78 16.52 -16.85
C TRP A 14 5.85 16.01 -15.75
N HIS A 15 5.96 16.51 -14.52
CA HIS A 15 4.99 16.20 -13.47
C HIS A 15 3.57 16.64 -13.84
N ASN A 16 3.40 17.88 -14.34
CA ASN A 16 2.09 18.35 -14.79
C ASN A 16 1.55 17.52 -15.97
N SER A 17 2.42 17.13 -16.91
CA SER A 17 2.07 16.23 -18.00
C SER A 17 1.63 14.85 -17.50
N ALA A 18 2.32 14.29 -16.49
CA ALA A 18 1.99 13.01 -15.90
C ALA A 18 0.62 13.05 -15.20
N MET A 19 0.35 14.12 -14.45
CA MET A 19 -0.97 14.37 -13.86
C MET A 19 -2.10 14.31 -14.89
N HIS A 20 -1.94 15.02 -16.02
CA HIS A 20 -2.92 15.00 -17.10
C HIS A 20 -3.06 13.61 -17.74
N PHE A 21 -1.94 12.91 -17.93
CA PHE A 21 -1.95 11.56 -18.47
C PHE A 21 -2.74 10.60 -17.57
N TYR A 22 -2.46 10.55 -16.26
CA TYR A 22 -3.11 9.64 -15.33
C TYR A 22 -4.60 9.95 -15.15
N ARG A 23 -4.98 11.24 -15.08
CA ARG A 23 -6.39 11.63 -15.11
C ARG A 23 -7.08 11.19 -16.40
N GLY A 24 -6.40 11.33 -17.54
CA GLY A 24 -6.88 10.83 -18.83
C GLY A 24 -7.02 9.30 -18.89
N LYS A 25 -6.39 8.56 -17.98
CA LYS A 25 -6.55 7.10 -17.80
C LYS A 25 -7.64 6.72 -16.78
N GLY A 26 -8.34 7.71 -16.21
CA GLY A 26 -9.45 7.49 -15.29
C GLY A 26 -9.04 7.29 -13.83
N LEU A 27 -7.80 7.64 -13.45
CA LEU A 27 -7.39 7.67 -12.05
C LEU A 27 -8.08 8.83 -11.32
N SER A 28 -8.30 8.66 -10.00
CA SER A 28 -8.78 9.75 -9.16
C SER A 28 -7.75 10.88 -9.09
N ALA A 29 -8.16 12.06 -8.61
CA ALA A 29 -7.24 13.18 -8.46
C ALA A 29 -6.07 12.86 -7.53
N ALA A 30 -6.32 12.13 -6.44
CA ALA A 30 -5.30 11.70 -5.48
C ALA A 30 -4.39 10.62 -6.09
N ASP A 31 -4.96 9.57 -6.69
CA ASP A 31 -4.17 8.50 -7.31
C ASP A 31 -3.27 9.03 -8.45
N ALA A 32 -3.79 9.99 -9.22
CA ALA A 32 -3.02 10.64 -10.29
C ALA A 32 -1.86 11.48 -9.72
N GLU A 33 -2.07 12.14 -8.59
CA GLU A 33 -1.03 12.90 -7.88
C GLU A 33 0.05 11.99 -7.33
N ASP A 34 -0.33 10.89 -6.68
CA ASP A 34 0.60 9.89 -6.16
C ASP A 34 1.44 9.27 -7.30
N CYS A 35 0.79 8.87 -8.40
CA CYS A 35 1.51 8.35 -9.56
C CYS A 35 2.44 9.40 -10.19
N ALA A 36 2.00 10.65 -10.33
CA ALA A 36 2.82 11.73 -10.89
C ALA A 36 3.99 12.13 -9.97
N ALA A 37 3.83 11.98 -8.66
CA ALA A 37 4.89 12.16 -7.68
C ALA A 37 5.94 11.04 -7.80
N GLU A 38 5.53 9.79 -8.00
CA GLU A 38 6.45 8.67 -8.22
C GLU A 38 7.24 8.85 -9.52
N VAL A 39 6.59 9.27 -10.62
CA VAL A 39 7.30 9.62 -11.86
C VAL A 39 8.36 10.71 -11.59
N ARG A 40 7.99 11.78 -10.89
CA ARG A 40 8.92 12.84 -10.52
C ARG A 40 10.11 12.31 -9.72
N LEU A 41 9.87 11.40 -8.77
CA LEU A 41 10.91 10.78 -7.96
C LEU A 41 11.90 9.97 -8.81
N HIS A 42 11.41 9.16 -9.75
CA HIS A 42 12.27 8.42 -10.69
C HIS A 42 13.16 9.35 -11.52
N LEU A 43 12.61 10.44 -12.04
CA LEU A 43 13.36 11.42 -12.83
C LEU A 43 14.46 12.09 -12.00
N LEU A 44 14.14 12.51 -10.77
CA LEU A 44 15.10 13.10 -9.85
C LEU A 44 16.20 12.13 -9.46
N ARG A 45 15.88 10.85 -9.23
CA ARG A 45 16.87 9.81 -8.95
C ARG A 45 17.86 9.66 -10.11
N VAL A 46 17.40 9.66 -11.37
CA VAL A 46 18.32 9.59 -12.52
C VAL A 46 19.29 10.78 -12.53
N LEU A 47 18.77 11.99 -12.34
CA LEU A 47 19.61 13.19 -12.29
C LEU A 47 20.63 13.17 -11.15
N GLN A 48 20.23 12.70 -9.97
CA GLN A 48 21.12 12.58 -8.81
C GLN A 48 22.30 11.62 -9.06
N HIS A 49 22.11 10.62 -9.92
CA HIS A 49 23.15 9.66 -10.30
C HIS A 49 23.94 10.09 -11.55
N GLY A 50 23.79 11.36 -12.00
CA GLY A 50 24.48 11.89 -13.18
C GLY A 50 23.91 11.42 -14.52
N GLY A 51 22.73 10.79 -14.50
CA GLY A 51 22.03 10.39 -15.71
C GLY A 51 21.36 11.57 -16.43
N VAL A 52 21.03 11.37 -17.69
CA VAL A 52 20.37 12.38 -18.53
C VAL A 52 18.91 11.98 -18.74
N LEU A 53 18.04 12.97 -18.62
CA LEU A 53 16.62 12.79 -18.89
C LEU A 53 16.33 12.87 -20.39
N SER A 54 15.52 11.95 -20.89
CA SER A 54 14.99 11.98 -22.26
C SER A 54 13.49 11.77 -22.25
N GLU A 55 12.80 12.23 -23.29
CA GLU A 55 11.36 12.03 -23.40
C GLU A 55 11.00 10.53 -23.51
N ALA A 56 11.86 9.72 -24.16
CA ALA A 56 11.68 8.28 -24.21
C ALA A 56 11.73 7.65 -22.81
N TYR A 57 12.73 8.03 -22.00
CA TYR A 57 12.83 7.58 -20.61
C TYR A 57 11.61 8.00 -19.79
N TYR A 58 11.19 9.27 -19.90
CA TYR A 58 9.99 9.76 -19.24
C TYR A 58 8.74 8.95 -19.60
N ARG A 59 8.52 8.65 -20.88
CA ARG A 59 7.38 7.81 -21.31
C ARG A 59 7.47 6.39 -20.75
N CYS A 60 8.66 5.80 -20.69
CA CYS A 60 8.84 4.48 -20.07
C CYS A 60 8.45 4.51 -18.58
N VAL A 61 8.92 5.50 -17.83
CA VAL A 61 8.57 5.66 -16.41
C VAL A 61 7.06 5.90 -16.24
N LEU A 62 6.47 6.76 -17.08
CA LEU A 62 5.04 7.09 -17.05
C LEU A 62 4.16 5.84 -17.15
N TRP A 63 4.48 4.96 -18.10
CA TRP A 63 3.75 3.70 -18.30
C TRP A 63 4.09 2.64 -17.24
N GLY A 64 5.35 2.57 -16.81
CA GLY A 64 5.78 1.66 -15.74
C GLY A 64 5.03 1.91 -14.45
N VAL A 65 4.99 3.18 -14.00
CA VAL A 65 4.25 3.57 -12.79
C VAL A 65 2.75 3.25 -12.90
N LEU A 66 2.13 3.46 -14.08
CA LEU A 66 0.73 3.08 -14.26
C LEU A 66 0.52 1.56 -14.11
N ALA A 67 1.40 0.77 -14.72
CA ALA A 67 1.32 -0.68 -14.67
C ALA A 67 1.46 -1.18 -13.23
N ASP A 68 2.47 -0.69 -12.52
CA ASP A 68 2.71 -1.06 -11.11
C ASP A 68 1.53 -0.66 -10.22
N PHE A 69 0.98 0.55 -10.39
CA PHE A 69 -0.21 0.99 -9.68
C PHE A 69 -1.42 0.08 -9.93
N LEU A 70 -1.68 -0.30 -11.19
CA LEU A 70 -2.80 -1.17 -11.53
C LEU A 70 -2.62 -2.60 -10.99
N ILE A 71 -1.39 -3.11 -11.00
CA ILE A 71 -1.06 -4.42 -10.40
C ILE A 71 -1.31 -4.39 -8.90
N LEU A 72 -0.80 -3.37 -8.21
CA LEU A 72 -1.01 -3.20 -6.76
C LEU A 72 -2.50 -3.07 -6.43
N ARG A 73 -3.25 -2.30 -7.22
CA ARG A 73 -4.70 -2.14 -7.05
C ARG A 73 -5.48 -3.43 -7.28
N GLN A 74 -5.02 -4.31 -8.17
CA GLN A 74 -5.62 -5.63 -8.37
C GLN A 74 -5.32 -6.59 -7.21
N GLN A 75 -4.12 -6.51 -6.64
CA GLN A 75 -3.71 -7.33 -5.48
C GLN A 75 -4.40 -6.88 -4.19
N CYS A 76 -4.55 -5.57 -4.01
CA CYS A 76 -5.35 -4.97 -2.95
C CYS A 76 -6.82 -4.97 -3.37
N ALA A 77 -7.49 -6.12 -3.26
CA ALA A 77 -8.95 -6.14 -3.27
C ALA A 77 -9.43 -5.10 -2.24
N THR A 78 -9.96 -3.97 -2.72
CA THR A 78 -10.37 -2.84 -1.90
C THR A 78 -11.48 -3.32 -0.97
N VAL A 79 -11.15 -3.65 0.27
CA VAL A 79 -12.14 -3.77 1.34
C VAL A 79 -12.75 -2.37 1.49
N PRO A 80 -14.06 -2.19 1.21
CA PRO A 80 -14.69 -0.91 1.40
C PRO A 80 -14.50 -0.48 2.86
N MET A 81 -13.98 0.72 3.07
CA MET A 81 -13.69 1.26 4.40
C MET A 81 -14.97 1.43 5.26
N GLU A 82 -16.14 1.26 4.66
CA GLU A 82 -17.46 1.26 5.33
C GLU A 82 -17.62 0.13 6.35
N GLU A 83 -16.82 -0.95 6.31
CA GLU A 83 -16.87 -2.03 7.31
C GLU A 83 -15.99 -1.81 8.55
N THR A 84 -15.17 -0.76 8.58
CA THR A 84 -14.29 -0.46 9.76
C THR A 84 -14.89 0.49 10.79
N MET A 85 -16.10 1.01 10.54
CA MET A 85 -16.88 1.78 11.53
C MET A 85 -17.75 0.85 12.40
N GLY A 86 -17.22 -0.30 12.80
CA GLY A 86 -17.91 -1.29 13.61
C GLY A 86 -17.01 -1.76 14.73
N TYR A 87 -17.40 -1.47 15.95
CA TYR A 87 -16.83 -1.88 17.24
C TYR A 87 -15.61 -1.08 17.69
N ALA A 88 -15.84 -0.22 18.68
CA ALA A 88 -14.80 0.09 19.66
C ALA A 88 -14.28 -1.25 20.19
N VAL A 89 -13.04 -1.60 19.87
CA VAL A 89 -12.36 -2.73 20.51
C VAL A 89 -12.15 -2.28 21.95
N GLU A 90 -13.10 -2.59 22.82
CA GLU A 90 -12.87 -2.51 24.26
C GLU A 90 -11.60 -3.32 24.55
N PRO A 91 -10.66 -2.77 25.33
CA PRO A 91 -9.47 -3.53 25.70
C PRO A 91 -9.92 -4.86 26.31
N PRO A 92 -9.29 -5.99 25.92
CA PRO A 92 -9.69 -7.30 26.41
C PRO A 92 -9.73 -7.26 27.94
N SER A 93 -10.84 -7.74 28.51
CA SER A 93 -10.99 -7.76 29.96
C SER A 93 -9.85 -8.55 30.60
N VAL A 94 -9.56 -8.27 31.88
CA VAL A 94 -8.52 -8.99 32.64
C VAL A 94 -8.70 -10.52 32.56
N GLN A 95 -9.95 -10.98 32.45
CA GLN A 95 -10.29 -12.40 32.29
C GLN A 95 -9.88 -12.95 30.92
N VAL A 96 -10.05 -12.18 29.84
CA VAL A 96 -9.61 -12.55 28.49
C VAL A 96 -8.09 -12.61 28.40
N LEU A 97 -7.40 -11.68 29.05
CA LEU A 97 -5.94 -11.69 29.11
C LEU A 97 -5.42 -12.90 29.91
N ALA A 98 -5.99 -13.17 31.09
CA ALA A 98 -5.64 -14.33 31.90
C ALA A 98 -5.91 -15.65 31.18
N LEU A 99 -7.01 -15.74 30.42
CA LEU A 99 -7.31 -16.91 29.60
C LEU A 99 -6.27 -17.10 28.50
N ARG A 100 -5.85 -16.02 27.81
CA ARG A 100 -4.81 -16.09 26.78
C ARG A 100 -3.48 -16.58 27.35
N GLU A 101 -3.04 -16.04 28.49
CA GLU A 101 -1.82 -16.50 29.16
C GLU A 101 -1.91 -17.97 29.59
N ALA A 102 -3.07 -18.42 30.07
CA ALA A 102 -3.28 -19.81 30.45
C ALA A 102 -3.20 -20.75 29.24
N LEU A 103 -3.81 -20.37 28.10
CA LEU A 103 -3.74 -21.12 26.85
C LEU A 103 -2.32 -21.16 26.29
N GLU A 104 -1.55 -20.09 26.45
CA GLU A 104 -0.16 -20.01 26.01
C GLU A 104 0.77 -21.02 26.69
N ARG A 105 0.45 -21.43 27.93
CA ARG A 105 1.19 -22.45 28.68
C ARG A 105 0.89 -23.88 28.22
N LEU A 106 -0.15 -24.08 27.41
CA LEU A 106 -0.47 -25.38 26.83
C LEU A 106 0.36 -25.67 25.59
N SER A 107 0.61 -26.95 25.35
CA SER A 107 1.20 -27.40 24.08
C SER A 107 0.26 -27.02 22.91
N PRO A 108 0.81 -26.85 21.69
CA PRO A 108 -0.01 -26.51 20.53
C PRO A 108 -1.16 -27.50 20.28
N ALA A 109 -0.91 -28.79 20.49
CA ALA A 109 -1.91 -29.85 20.30
C ALA A 109 -3.05 -29.77 21.33
N ASP A 110 -2.73 -29.49 22.60
CA ASP A 110 -3.74 -29.37 23.66
C ASP A 110 -4.58 -28.11 23.51
N ARG A 111 -3.96 -27.01 23.05
CA ARG A 111 -4.67 -25.75 22.77
C ARG A 111 -5.67 -25.91 21.62
N GLU A 112 -5.28 -26.62 20.56
CA GLU A 112 -6.16 -26.92 19.43
C GLU A 112 -7.33 -27.81 19.85
N LEU A 113 -7.09 -28.81 20.72
CA LEU A 113 -8.14 -29.67 21.25
C LEU A 113 -9.16 -28.87 22.10
N VAL A 114 -8.68 -28.03 23.02
CA VAL A 114 -9.53 -27.14 23.83
C VAL A 114 -10.34 -26.21 22.93
N TRP A 115 -9.72 -25.62 21.91
CA TRP A 115 -10.43 -24.74 20.98
C TRP A 115 -11.55 -25.46 20.23
N ARG A 116 -11.29 -26.66 19.70
CA ARG A 116 -12.30 -27.44 18.99
C ARG A 116 -13.46 -27.85 19.90
N CYS A 117 -13.16 -28.29 21.12
CA CYS A 117 -14.19 -28.81 22.02
C CYS A 117 -15.00 -27.70 22.70
N ASP A 118 -14.31 -26.74 23.32
CA ASP A 118 -14.95 -25.72 24.17
C ASP A 118 -15.19 -24.40 23.42
N GLY A 119 -14.37 -24.09 22.41
CA GLY A 119 -14.53 -22.90 21.57
C GLY A 119 -15.54 -23.09 20.43
N GLU A 120 -15.44 -24.21 19.72
CA GLU A 120 -16.27 -24.51 18.54
C GLU A 120 -17.40 -25.51 18.83
N GLY A 121 -17.41 -26.16 20.00
CA GLY A 121 -18.48 -27.07 20.43
C GLY A 121 -18.42 -28.47 19.82
N TYR A 122 -17.27 -28.91 19.31
CA TYR A 122 -17.12 -30.27 18.79
C TYR A 122 -17.10 -31.30 19.93
N SER A 123 -17.97 -32.31 19.83
CA SER A 123 -17.98 -33.43 20.76
C SER A 123 -16.87 -34.43 20.40
N VAL A 124 -16.04 -34.78 21.38
CA VAL A 124 -15.06 -35.88 21.25
C VAL A 124 -15.85 -37.19 21.24
N LYS A 125 -15.86 -37.87 20.09
CA LYS A 125 -16.38 -39.24 19.97
C LYS A 125 -15.28 -40.26 20.21
#